data_AF-A0A8G1Z3U0-F1
#
_entry.id   AF-A0A8G1Z3U0-F1
#
_cell.length_a   1.000
_cell.length_b   1.000
_cell.length_c   1.000
_cell.angle_alpha   90.00
_cell.angle_beta   90.00
_cell.angle_gamma   90.00
#
_symmetry.space_group_name_H-M   'P 1'
#
loop_
_entity.id
_entity.type
_entity.pdbx_description
1 polymer ?
#
loop_
_entity_poly.entity_id
_entity_poly.type
_entity_poly.pdbx_seq_one_letter_code
_entity_poly.pdbx_strand_id
1 'polypeptide(L)'
;MSSAMAIKLRTGQVNLEQHAAALAMFNKLITESFNVLPVTGGHFRAAAKFADQHTLGLRAGDALHLATASEHGATVHTLDQRLAEAGPMLGVPTQLLA
;
A
#
# COMPACT_ATOMS: atom_id res chain seq x y z
N MET A 1 -4.12 -2.28 -6.93
CA MET A 1 -5.37 -2.30 -7.73
C MET A 1 -5.70 -3.67 -8.31
N SER A 2 -4.85 -4.24 -9.19
CA SER A 2 -5.19 -5.43 -9.99
C SER A 2 -5.57 -6.68 -9.18
N SER A 3 -4.86 -6.98 -8.08
CA SER A 3 -5.21 -8.13 -7.21
C SER A 3 -6.63 -8.01 -6.61
N ALA A 4 -6.99 -6.82 -6.11
CA ALA A 4 -8.33 -6.57 -5.57
C ALA A 4 -9.42 -6.70 -6.65
N MET A 5 -9.18 -6.16 -7.84
CA MET A 5 -10.12 -6.27 -8.97
C MET A 5 -10.28 -7.71 -9.45
N ALA A 6 -9.20 -8.49 -9.51
CA ALA A 6 -9.25 -9.90 -9.85
C ALA A 6 -10.08 -10.72 -8.85
N ILE A 7 -9.94 -10.45 -7.55
CA ILE A 7 -10.77 -11.09 -6.52
C ILE A 7 -12.24 -10.70 -6.72
N LYS A 8 -12.53 -9.40 -6.87
CA LYS A 8 -13.89 -8.91 -7.08
C LYS A 8 -14.56 -9.52 -8.30
N LEU A 9 -13.84 -9.62 -9.41
CA LEU A 9 -14.32 -10.27 -10.64
C LEU A 9 -14.63 -11.75 -10.41
N ARG A 10 -13.69 -12.51 -9.83
CA ARG A 10 -13.89 -13.95 -9.54
C ARG A 10 -15.04 -14.21 -8.57
N THR A 11 -15.27 -13.30 -7.63
CA THR A 11 -16.39 -13.38 -6.67
C THR A 11 -17.70 -12.78 -7.20
N GLY A 12 -17.75 -12.34 -8.47
CA GLY A 12 -18.95 -11.78 -9.09
C GLY A 12 -19.36 -10.39 -8.58
N GLN A 13 -18.51 -9.71 -7.80
CA GLN A 13 -18.78 -8.35 -7.29
C GLN A 13 -18.66 -7.26 -8.36
N VAL A 14 -17.93 -7.55 -9.44
CA VAL A 14 -17.80 -6.68 -10.62
C VAL A 14 -17.82 -7.53 -11.88
N ASN A 15 -18.24 -6.94 -13.00
CA ASN A 15 -18.13 -7.54 -14.32
C ASN A 15 -16.83 -7.12 -15.04
N LEU A 16 -16.58 -7.67 -16.23
CA LEU A 16 -15.37 -7.39 -17.02
C LEU A 16 -15.26 -5.91 -17.44
N GLU A 17 -16.38 -5.27 -17.76
CA GLU A 17 -16.42 -3.86 -18.16
C GLU A 17 -16.02 -2.95 -17.00
N GLN A 18 -16.60 -3.17 -15.82
CA GLN A 18 -16.26 -2.45 -14.59
C GLN A 18 -14.79 -2.68 -14.18
N HIS A 19 -14.28 -3.91 -14.32
CA HIS A 19 -12.88 -4.22 -14.09
C HIS A 19 -11.96 -3.40 -15.01
N ALA A 20 -12.26 -3.36 -16.32
CA ALA A 20 -11.49 -2.61 -17.30
C ALA A 20 -11.55 -1.09 -17.04
N ALA A 21 -12.74 -0.56 -16.77
CA ALA A 21 -12.94 0.86 -16.46
C ALA A 21 -12.17 1.28 -15.19
N ALA A 22 -12.21 0.48 -14.13
CA ALA A 22 -11.50 0.75 -12.89
C ALA A 22 -9.97 0.75 -13.09
N LEU A 23 -9.43 -0.17 -13.90
CA LEU A 23 -8.01 -0.18 -14.24
C LEU A 23 -7.60 1.03 -15.10
N ALA A 24 -8.42 1.41 -16.08
CA ALA A 24 -8.16 2.60 -16.90
C ALA A 24 -8.11 3.87 -16.05
N MET A 25 -9.10 4.05 -15.15
CA MET A 25 -9.13 5.18 -14.22
C MET A 25 -7.91 5.19 -13.29
N PHE A 26 -7.53 4.03 -12.74
CA PHE A 26 -6.37 3.93 -11.86
C PHE A 26 -5.06 4.29 -12.57
N ASN A 27 -4.85 3.81 -13.80
CA ASN A 27 -3.67 4.15 -14.59
C ASN A 27 -3.61 5.65 -14.88
N LYS A 28 -4.75 6.27 -15.21
CA LYS A 28 -4.84 7.72 -15.42
C LYS A 28 -4.44 8.51 -14.17
N LEU A 29 -4.94 8.10 -12.99
CA LEU A 29 -4.57 8.74 -11.71
C LEU A 29 -3.06 8.63 -11.44
N ILE A 30 -2.45 7.47 -11.70
CA ILE A 30 -1.00 7.30 -11.56
C ILE A 30 -0.25 8.28 -12.45
N THR A 31 -0.63 8.39 -13.72
CA THR A 31 0.12 9.20 -14.69
C THR A 31 -0.11 10.69 -14.55
N GLU A 32 -1.31 11.11 -14.12
CA GLU A 32 -1.72 12.52 -14.15
C GLU A 32 -1.76 13.19 -12.77
N SER A 33 -1.80 12.42 -11.68
CA SER A 33 -2.09 12.99 -10.35
C SER A 33 -1.09 12.60 -9.25
N PHE A 34 -0.28 11.56 -9.45
CA PHE A 34 0.62 11.06 -8.41
C PHE A 34 2.09 11.19 -8.77
N ASN A 35 2.90 11.48 -7.76
CA ASN A 35 4.33 11.23 -7.83
C ASN A 35 4.60 9.77 -7.44
N VAL A 36 5.27 9.02 -8.32
CA VAL A 36 5.57 7.60 -8.09
C VAL A 36 6.99 7.47 -7.54
N LEU A 37 7.09 7.05 -6.28
CA LEU A 37 8.37 6.82 -5.62
C LEU A 37 8.96 5.48 -6.05
N PRO A 38 10.22 5.41 -6.51
CA PRO A 38 10.85 4.16 -6.87
C PRO A 38 11.17 3.33 -5.63
N VAL A 39 10.98 2.02 -5.74
CA VAL A 39 11.41 1.08 -4.68
C VAL A 39 12.85 0.66 -4.93
N THR A 40 13.72 0.88 -3.96
CA THR A 40 15.14 0.50 -4.04
C THR A 40 15.42 -0.75 -3.20
N GLY A 41 16.61 -1.35 -3.38
CA GLY A 41 17.07 -2.43 -2.50
C GLY A 41 17.20 -2.00 -1.03
N GLY A 42 17.36 -0.70 -0.76
CA GLY A 42 17.35 -0.15 0.61
C GLY A 42 16.00 -0.34 1.29
N HIS A 43 14.90 -0.08 0.57
CA HIS A 43 13.54 -0.27 1.07
C HIS A 43 13.25 -1.71 1.44
N PHE A 44 13.68 -2.68 0.64
CA PHE A 44 13.50 -4.09 0.98
C PHE A 44 14.22 -4.49 2.26
N ARG A 45 15.44 -3.99 2.50
CA ARG A 45 16.17 -4.24 3.74
C ARG A 45 15.50 -3.59 4.96
N ALA A 46 14.99 -2.37 4.81
CA ALA A 46 14.24 -1.70 5.88
C ALA A 46 12.91 -2.42 6.17
N ALA A 47 12.18 -2.81 5.13
CA ALA A 47 10.94 -3.57 5.24
C ALA A 47 11.13 -4.92 5.95
N ALA A 48 12.23 -5.63 5.67
CA ALA A 48 12.55 -6.86 6.39
C ALA A 48 12.69 -6.62 7.90
N LYS A 49 13.42 -5.57 8.31
CA LYS A 49 13.55 -5.18 9.73
C LYS A 49 12.20 -4.80 10.36
N PHE A 50 11.30 -4.19 9.61
CA PHE A 50 9.95 -3.87 10.09
C PHE A 50 9.10 -5.13 10.24
N ALA A 51 9.18 -6.08 9.30
CA ALA A 51 8.46 -7.35 9.36
C ALA A 51 8.98 -8.30 10.45
N ASP A 52 10.26 -8.19 10.82
CA ASP A 52 10.86 -8.93 11.94
C ASP A 52 10.24 -8.55 13.30
N GLN A 53 9.58 -7.38 13.39
CA GLN A 53 8.80 -6.99 14.58
C GLN A 53 7.45 -7.73 14.60
N HIS A 54 7.49 -9.03 14.87
CA HIS A 54 6.33 -9.92 14.75
C HIS A 54 5.09 -9.48 15.54
N THR A 55 5.27 -8.74 16.63
CA THR A 55 4.18 -8.18 17.43
C THR A 55 3.32 -7.17 16.66
N LEU A 56 3.86 -6.52 15.63
CA LEU A 56 3.12 -5.60 14.76
C LEU A 56 2.30 -6.33 13.69
N GLY A 57 2.60 -7.61 13.43
CA GLY A 57 1.85 -8.44 12.47
C GLY A 57 1.86 -7.92 11.03
N LEU A 58 2.89 -7.17 10.64
CA LEU A 58 3.02 -6.59 9.31
C LEU A 58 3.28 -7.67 8.25
N ARG A 59 2.54 -7.60 7.13
CA ARG A 59 2.88 -8.38 5.95
C ARG A 59 4.02 -7.68 5.20
N ALA A 60 4.76 -8.44 4.39
CA ALA A 60 5.90 -7.92 3.64
C ALA A 60 5.54 -6.68 2.77
N GLY A 61 4.36 -6.68 2.15
CA GLY A 61 3.87 -5.53 1.38
C GLY A 61 3.66 -4.29 2.24
N ASP A 62 3.02 -4.44 3.39
CA ASP A 62 2.75 -3.33 4.32
C ASP A 62 4.06 -2.73 4.86
N ALA A 63 4.98 -3.60 5.26
CA ALA A 63 6.32 -3.21 5.69
C ALA A 63 7.09 -2.45 4.59
N LEU A 64 6.93 -2.83 3.32
CA LEU A 64 7.56 -2.14 2.20
C LEU A 64 6.99 -0.74 1.96
N HIS A 65 5.67 -0.56 2.11
CA HIS A 65 5.05 0.76 2.02
C HIS A 65 5.54 1.67 3.14
N LEU A 66 5.59 1.18 4.38
CA LEU A 66 6.12 1.93 5.52
C LEU A 66 7.60 2.29 5.33
N ALA A 67 8.43 1.35 4.86
CA ALA A 67 9.84 1.60 4.60
C ALA A 67 10.08 2.68 3.53
N THR A 68 9.30 2.63 2.44
CA THR A 68 9.39 3.62 1.36
C THR A 68 8.95 5.00 1.84
N ALA A 69 7.84 5.07 2.59
CA ALA A 69 7.34 6.32 3.16
C ALA A 69 8.32 6.92 4.18
N SER A 70 8.93 6.07 5.02
CA SER A 70 9.93 6.48 6.00
C SER A 70 11.14 7.16 5.35
N GLU A 71 11.67 6.60 4.26
CA GLU A 71 12.82 7.20 3.56
C GLU A 71 12.49 8.59 3.01
N HIS A 72 11.24 8.78 2.57
CA HIS A 72 10.80 10.02 1.92
C HIS A 72 10.13 11.02 2.89
N GLY A 73 10.08 10.72 4.19
CA GLY A 73 9.37 11.55 5.18
C GLY A 73 7.86 11.70 4.90
N ALA A 74 7.26 10.72 4.21
CA ALA A 74 5.87 10.75 3.80
C ALA A 74 4.93 10.13 4.87
N THR A 75 3.67 10.57 4.86
CA THR A 75 2.60 9.96 5.67
C THR A 75 1.88 8.89 4.86
N VAL A 76 1.69 7.71 5.44
CA VAL A 76 0.91 6.64 4.80
C VAL A 76 -0.56 6.80 5.15
N HIS A 77 -1.37 7.15 4.15
CA HIS A 77 -2.82 7.12 4.27
C HIS A 77 -3.35 5.74 3.89
N THR A 78 -4.16 5.13 4.76
CA THR A 78 -4.62 3.74 4.59
C THR A 78 -6.04 3.53 5.07
N LEU A 79 -6.74 2.56 4.48
CA LEU A 79 -8.03 2.04 4.96
C LEU A 79 -7.85 0.79 5.87
N ASP A 80 -6.62 0.34 6.05
CA ASP A 80 -6.29 -0.78 6.94
C ASP A 80 -5.92 -0.26 8.33
N GLN A 81 -6.80 -0.52 9.31
CA GLN A 81 -6.62 -0.16 10.70
C GLN A 81 -5.30 -0.65 11.29
N ARG A 82 -4.92 -1.90 10.99
CA ARG A 82 -3.72 -2.51 11.56
C ARG A 82 -2.47 -1.83 11.01
N LEU A 83 -2.48 -1.48 9.73
CA LEU A 83 -1.38 -0.72 9.13
C LEU A 83 -1.30 0.70 9.71
N ALA A 84 -2.45 1.35 9.92
CA ALA A 84 -2.49 2.67 10.55
C ALA A 84 -1.91 2.64 11.97
N GLU A 85 -2.18 1.60 12.75
CA GLU A 85 -1.64 1.45 14.11
C GLU A 85 -0.16 1.04 14.14
N ALA A 86 0.31 0.26 13.17
CA ALA A 86 1.67 -0.25 13.14
C ALA A 86 2.72 0.80 12.76
N GLY A 87 2.40 1.73 11.86
CA GLY A 87 3.36 2.73 11.37
C GLY A 87 4.01 3.59 12.48
N PRO A 88 3.25 4.17 13.42
CA PRO A 88 3.81 5.03 14.46
C PRO A 88 4.76 4.28 15.39
N MET A 89 4.52 2.98 15.61
CA MET A 89 5.44 2.11 16.36
C MET A 89 6.80 1.94 15.68
N LEU A 90 6.86 2.17 14.36
CA LEU A 90 8.06 2.15 13.53
C LEU A 90 8.61 3.55 13.24
N GLY A 91 8.03 4.60 13.83
CA GLY A 91 8.40 5.99 13.56
C GLY A 91 7.93 6.51 12.19
N VAL A 92 6.98 5.82 11.54
CA VAL A 92 6.42 6.22 10.25
C VAL A 92 5.03 6.81 10.46
N PRO A 93 4.78 8.07 10.08
CA PRO A 93 3.45 8.65 10.24
C PRO A 93 2.45 7.93 9.34
N THR A 94 1.32 7.57 9.92
CA THR A 94 0.18 6.94 9.25
C THR A 94 -1.11 7.67 9.60
N GLN A 95 -2.07 7.61 8.70
CA GLN A 95 -3.41 8.11 8.93
C GLN A 95 -4.45 7.14 8.38
N LEU A 96 -5.38 6.72 9.23
CA LEU A 96 -6.56 6.01 8.79
C LEU A 96 -7.49 6.97 8.04
N LEU A 97 -7.92 6.57 6.85
CA LEU A 97 -9.00 7.25 6.12
C LEU A 97 -10.34 6.65 6.56
N ALA A 98 -11.28 7.50 6.97
CA ALA A 98 -12.64 7.12 7.39
C ALA A 98 -13.67 7.43 6.29
#